data_AF-A0A814Z7R8-F1
#
_entry.id   AF-A0A814Z7R8-F1
#
_cell.length_a   1.000
_cell.length_b   1.000
_cell.length_c   1.000
_cell.angle_alpha   90.00
_cell.angle_beta   90.00
_cell.angle_gamma   90.00
#
_symmetry.space_group_name_H-M   'P 1'
#
loop_
_entity.id
_entity.type
_entity.pdbx_description
1 polymer ?
#
loop_
_entity_poly.entity_id
_entity_poly.type
_entity_poly.pdbx_seq_one_letter_code
_entity_poly.pdbx_strand_id
1 'polypeptide(L)'
;MHSINEFSSKLFSNIETIEKGIGYDLTVILGLMLCVTFGIIISFIINWKLSLILSVFVPLLLTSSNVFAKIISNETINELRAYDKELNSTRWNTIRKGAAFGIFSGWLSLGSYAIYTVGFIFGSILMIQKNEEELNFIKILIIITMFAQCARYFNLIGPLFQSCSEAQGAAISVIRFIDENNN
;
A
#
# COMPACT_ATOMS: atom_id res chain seq x y z
N MET A 1 24.59 -22.76 27.14
CA MET A 1 23.73 -23.52 26.20
C MET A 1 22.47 -22.74 25.79
N HIS A 2 21.73 -22.14 26.73
CA HIS A 2 20.52 -21.34 26.40
C HIS A 2 20.79 -20.14 25.48
N SER A 3 21.90 -19.43 25.70
CA SER A 3 22.31 -18.26 24.90
C SER A 3 22.71 -18.59 23.45
N ILE A 4 23.33 -19.76 23.23
CA ILE A 4 23.76 -20.21 21.89
C ILE A 4 22.54 -20.60 21.05
N ASN A 5 21.57 -21.30 21.66
CA ASN A 5 20.33 -21.66 20.98
C ASN A 5 19.48 -20.43 20.66
N GLU A 6 19.40 -19.46 21.57
CA GLU A 6 18.71 -18.18 21.35
C GLU A 6 19.40 -17.32 20.29
N PHE A 7 20.74 -17.34 20.22
CA PHE A 7 21.49 -16.65 19.19
C PHE A 7 21.27 -17.26 17.81
N SER A 8 21.40 -18.59 17.69
CA SER A 8 21.13 -19.30 16.46
C SER A 8 19.70 -19.03 15.97
N SER A 9 18.69 -19.10 16.85
CA SER A 9 17.31 -18.83 16.45
C SER A 9 17.07 -17.38 16.00
N LYS A 10 17.71 -16.40 16.67
CA LYS A 10 17.68 -14.98 16.23
C LYS A 10 18.34 -14.78 14.88
N LEU A 11 19.49 -15.42 14.64
CA LEU A 11 20.17 -15.37 13.33
C LEU A 11 19.31 -15.98 12.23
N PHE A 12 18.76 -17.18 12.46
CA PHE A 12 17.86 -17.83 11.51
C PHE A 12 16.63 -16.98 11.21
N SER A 13 16.02 -16.38 12.24
CA SER A 13 14.86 -15.48 12.08
C SER A 13 15.19 -14.22 11.30
N ASN A 14 16.37 -13.63 11.53
CA ASN A 14 16.84 -12.48 10.76
C ASN A 14 17.05 -12.86 9.28
N ILE A 15 17.64 -14.02 9.01
CA ILE A 15 17.84 -14.53 7.64
C ILE A 15 16.50 -14.76 6.94
N GLU A 16 15.53 -15.39 7.60
CA GLU A 16 14.18 -15.60 7.07
C GLU A 16 13.48 -14.27 6.75
N THR A 17 13.62 -13.27 7.63
CA THR A 17 13.05 -11.93 7.41
C THR A 17 13.69 -11.24 6.20
N ILE A 18 15.00 -11.38 6.04
CA ILE A 18 15.74 -10.84 4.88
C ILE A 18 15.26 -11.52 3.59
N GLU A 19 15.17 -12.85 3.58
CA GLU A 19 14.73 -13.62 2.42
C GLU A 19 13.32 -13.21 1.99
N LYS A 20 12.40 -13.12 2.96
CA LYS A 20 11.02 -12.71 2.69
C LYS A 20 10.93 -11.28 2.14
N GLY A 21 11.60 -10.32 2.79
CA GLY A 21 11.50 -8.91 2.42
C GLY A 21 12.17 -8.59 1.08
N ILE A 22 13.32 -9.22 0.79
CA ILE A 22 14.06 -8.98 -0.47
C ILE A 22 13.52 -9.83 -1.62
N GLY A 23 13.15 -11.09 -1.35
CA GLY A 23 12.68 -12.00 -2.37
C GLY A 23 11.21 -11.77 -2.72
N TYR A 24 10.32 -12.09 -1.79
CA TYR A 24 8.88 -12.10 -2.03
C TYR A 24 8.28 -10.69 -2.07
N ASP A 25 8.44 -9.91 -1.01
CA ASP A 25 7.74 -8.62 -0.87
C ASP A 25 8.18 -7.61 -1.94
N LEU A 26 9.48 -7.54 -2.26
CA LEU A 26 9.99 -6.66 -3.31
C LEU A 26 9.41 -7.03 -4.69
N THR A 27 9.33 -8.33 -5.00
CA THR A 27 8.75 -8.82 -6.25
C THR A 27 7.27 -8.44 -6.34
N VAL A 28 6.53 -8.56 -5.25
CA VAL A 28 5.12 -8.18 -5.20
C VAL A 28 4.96 -6.66 -5.38
N ILE A 29 5.78 -5.82 -4.73
CA ILE A 29 5.74 -4.35 -4.94
C ILE A 29 5.94 -3.99 -6.41
N LEU A 30 6.97 -4.56 -7.05
CA LEU A 30 7.24 -4.32 -8.47
C LEU A 30 6.07 -4.77 -9.36
N GLY A 31 5.51 -5.95 -9.09
CA GLY A 31 4.33 -6.45 -9.79
C GLY A 31 3.10 -5.56 -9.62
N LEU A 32 2.85 -5.05 -8.41
CA LEU A 32 1.74 -4.15 -8.14
C LEU A 32 1.88 -2.82 -8.90
N MET A 33 3.09 -2.25 -8.94
CA MET A 33 3.36 -1.03 -9.71
C MET A 33 3.10 -1.24 -11.21
N LEU A 34 3.55 -2.37 -11.76
CA LEU A 34 3.28 -2.74 -13.15
C LEU A 34 1.77 -2.89 -13.41
N CYS A 35 1.06 -3.66 -12.58
CA CYS A 35 -0.39 -3.86 -12.72
C CYS A 35 -1.18 -2.55 -12.67
N VAL A 36 -0.81 -1.58 -11.81
CA VAL A 36 -1.46 -0.26 -11.77
C VAL A 36 -1.24 0.48 -13.08
N THR A 37 -0.01 0.53 -13.59
CA THR A 37 0.29 1.24 -14.84
C THR A 37 -0.44 0.63 -16.03
N PHE A 38 -0.39 -0.70 -16.21
CA PHE A 38 -1.12 -1.38 -17.28
C PHE A 38 -2.64 -1.26 -17.13
N GLY A 39 -3.19 -1.34 -15.92
CA GLY A 39 -4.63 -1.20 -15.67
C GLY A 39 -5.18 0.16 -16.08
N ILE A 40 -4.44 1.23 -15.82
CA ILE A 40 -4.81 2.59 -16.27
C ILE A 40 -4.74 2.68 -17.80
N ILE A 41 -3.67 2.18 -18.42
CA ILE A 41 -3.48 2.22 -19.89
C ILE A 41 -4.62 1.47 -20.59
N ILE A 42 -4.92 0.24 -20.16
CA ILE A 42 -5.98 -0.59 -20.74
C ILE A 42 -7.34 0.12 -20.62
N SER A 43 -7.61 0.76 -19.48
CA SER A 43 -8.87 1.48 -19.28
C SER A 43 -9.04 2.65 -20.27
N PHE A 44 -7.96 3.41 -20.50
CA PHE A 44 -7.95 4.51 -21.48
C PHE A 44 -8.14 4.02 -22.92
N ILE A 45 -7.59 2.85 -23.27
CA ILE A 45 -7.75 2.26 -24.62
C ILE A 45 -9.21 1.84 -24.85
N ILE A 46 -9.88 1.25 -23.86
CA ILE A 46 -11.26 0.75 -24.02
C ILE A 46 -12.27 1.88 -24.17
N ASN A 47 -12.22 2.87 -23.26
CA ASN A 47 -13.08 4.03 -23.35
C ASN A 47 -12.44 5.21 -22.61
N TRP A 48 -11.99 6.18 -23.39
CA TRP A 48 -11.33 7.37 -22.85
C TRP A 48 -12.31 8.27 -22.09
N LYS A 49 -13.60 8.32 -22.45
CA LYS A 49 -14.58 9.20 -21.79
C LYS A 49 -14.91 8.73 -20.38
N LEU A 50 -15.21 7.43 -20.22
CA LEU A 50 -15.49 6.84 -18.92
C LEU A 50 -14.25 6.88 -18.02
N SER A 51 -13.08 6.57 -18.58
CA SER A 51 -11.81 6.59 -17.84
C SER A 51 -11.43 8.00 -17.35
N LEU A 52 -11.75 9.05 -18.11
CA LEU A 52 -11.47 10.43 -17.70
C LEU A 52 -12.33 10.85 -16.50
N ILE A 53 -13.59 10.42 -16.45
CA ILE A 53 -14.49 10.66 -15.31
C ILE A 53 -13.94 9.97 -14.05
N LEU A 54 -13.56 8.70 -14.17
CA LEU A 54 -13.03 7.92 -13.04
C LEU A 54 -11.64 8.40 -12.60
N SER A 55 -10.86 8.95 -13.53
CA SER A 55 -9.55 9.53 -13.23
C SER A 55 -9.64 10.68 -12.23
N VAL A 56 -10.72 11.45 -12.19
CA VAL A 56 -10.91 12.54 -11.20
C VAL A 56 -10.91 12.04 -9.75
N PHE A 57 -11.32 10.78 -9.52
CA PHE A 57 -11.30 10.18 -8.19
C PHE A 57 -9.88 9.81 -7.74
N VAL A 58 -8.96 9.52 -8.66
CA VAL A 58 -7.58 9.14 -8.34
C VAL A 58 -6.79 10.26 -7.63
N PRO A 59 -6.69 11.51 -8.13
CA PRO A 59 -6.00 12.59 -7.44
C PRO A 59 -6.72 13.01 -6.15
N LEU A 60 -8.05 12.84 -6.06
CA LEU A 60 -8.78 13.06 -4.80
C LEU A 60 -8.34 12.05 -3.72
N LEU A 61 -8.16 10.79 -4.09
CA LEU A 61 -7.63 9.76 -3.19
C LEU A 61 -6.16 10.00 -2.84
N LEU A 62 -5.33 10.45 -3.78
CA LEU A 62 -3.92 10.76 -3.52
C LEU A 62 -3.73 11.98 -2.61
N THR A 63 -4.47 13.07 -2.85
CA THR A 63 -4.39 14.28 -2.02
C THR A 63 -4.82 14.02 -0.58
N SER A 64 -5.92 13.28 -0.39
CA SER A 64 -6.34 12.83 0.94
C SER A 64 -5.29 11.92 1.60
N SER A 65 -4.70 10.99 0.84
CA SER A 65 -3.62 10.12 1.33
C SER A 65 -2.40 10.90 1.84
N ASN A 66 -2.00 11.98 1.16
CA ASN A 66 -0.88 12.81 1.60
C ASN A 66 -1.14 13.49 2.95
N VAL A 67 -2.38 13.91 3.20
CA VAL A 67 -2.77 14.50 4.49
C VAL A 67 -2.70 13.44 5.60
N PHE A 68 -3.27 12.26 5.37
CA PHE A 68 -3.21 11.15 6.32
C PHE A 68 -1.78 10.68 6.58
N ALA A 69 -0.94 10.61 5.54
CA ALA A 69 0.48 10.27 5.66
C ALA A 69 1.24 11.26 6.54
N LYS A 70 0.97 12.56 6.41
CA LYS A 70 1.60 13.61 7.24
C LYS A 70 1.17 13.53 8.70
N ILE A 71 -0.08 13.16 8.97
CA ILE A 71 -0.57 12.94 10.33
C ILE A 71 0.17 11.76 10.96
N ILE A 72 0.23 10.63 10.25
CA ILE A 72 0.89 9.42 10.76
C ILE A 72 2.40 9.66 10.97
N SER A 73 3.07 10.37 10.05
CA SER A 73 4.51 10.64 10.16
C SER A 73 4.86 11.60 11.29
N ASN A 74 4.05 12.64 11.53
CA ASN A 74 4.24 13.54 12.67
C ASN A 74 4.17 12.79 14.00
N GLU A 75 3.22 11.86 14.14
CA GLU A 75 3.15 11.02 15.35
C GLU A 75 4.39 10.14 15.49
N THR A 76 4.97 9.64 14.38
CA THR A 76 6.24 8.89 14.41
C THR A 76 7.43 9.71 14.84
N ILE A 77 7.54 10.96 14.39
CA ILE A 77 8.63 11.86 14.79
C ILE A 77 8.51 12.24 16.27
N ASN A 78 7.28 12.46 16.75
CA ASN A 78 7.05 12.74 18.17
C ASN A 78 7.39 11.53 19.05
N GLU A 79 7.08 10.32 18.59
CA GLU A 79 7.47 9.08 19.26
C GLU A 79 8.99 8.91 19.36
N LEU A 80 9.73 9.13 18.26
CA LEU A 80 11.19 9.04 18.26
C LEU A 80 11.82 9.99 19.28
N ARG A 81 11.32 11.23 19.42
CA ARG A 81 11.82 12.19 20.42
C ARG A 81 11.43 11.84 21.85
N ALA A 82 10.26 11.21 22.04
CA ALA A 82 9.80 10.78 23.34
C ALA A 82 10.48 9.49 23.82
N TYR A 83 10.89 8.61 22.90
CA TYR A 83 11.66 7.40 23.18
C TYR A 83 13.00 7.71 23.88
N ASP A 84 13.61 8.86 23.61
CA ASP A 84 14.80 9.35 24.31
C ASP A 84 14.51 9.88 25.73
N LYS A 85 13.25 10.05 26.13
CA LYS A 85 12.87 10.68 27.42
C LYS A 85 11.94 9.85 28.32
N GLU A 86 10.98 9.05 27.84
CA GLU A 86 10.10 8.23 28.70
C GLU A 86 9.47 7.00 27.98
N LEU A 87 9.49 5.82 28.62
CA LEU A 87 8.93 4.56 28.08
C LEU A 87 7.39 4.50 28.02
N ASN A 88 6.68 5.31 28.84
CA ASN A 88 5.24 5.17 29.02
C ASN A 88 4.39 5.85 27.92
N SER A 89 4.94 6.79 27.15
CA SER A 89 4.21 7.48 26.07
C SER A 89 4.01 6.60 24.82
N THR A 90 4.75 5.51 24.67
CA THR A 90 4.76 4.69 23.45
C THR A 90 3.43 4.00 23.20
N ARG A 91 2.77 3.45 24.23
CA ARG A 91 1.56 2.62 24.05
C ARG A 91 0.38 3.41 23.49
N TRP A 92 0.15 4.62 23.99
CA TRP A 92 -0.96 5.47 23.54
C TRP A 92 -0.75 5.97 22.12
N ASN A 93 0.49 6.30 21.76
CA ASN A 93 0.82 6.76 20.42
C ASN A 93 0.72 5.62 19.40
N THR A 94 1.13 4.39 19.77
CA THR A 94 0.88 3.19 18.96
C THR A 94 -0.61 2.95 18.72
N ILE A 95 -1.46 3.05 19.75
CA ILE A 95 -2.92 2.90 19.61
C ILE A 95 -3.49 4.00 18.68
N ARG A 96 -3.05 5.24 18.85
CA ARG A 96 -3.50 6.38 18.04
C ARG A 96 -3.08 6.26 16.57
N LYS A 97 -1.85 5.80 16.30
CA LYS A 97 -1.39 5.48 14.93
C LYS A 97 -2.18 4.34 14.31
N GLY A 98 -2.46 3.30 15.08
CA GLY A 98 -3.34 2.20 14.65
C GLY A 98 -4.73 2.69 14.27
N ALA A 99 -5.32 3.58 15.08
CA ALA A 99 -6.60 4.21 14.77
C ALA A 99 -6.53 5.09 13.51
N ALA A 100 -5.48 5.89 13.35
CA ALA A 100 -5.28 6.71 12.16
C ALA A 100 -5.14 5.86 10.88
N PHE A 101 -4.39 4.75 10.95
CA PHE A 101 -4.29 3.78 9.85
C PHE A 101 -5.62 3.10 9.54
N GLY A 102 -6.41 2.76 10.58
CA GLY A 102 -7.75 2.21 10.42
C GLY A 102 -8.70 3.17 9.69
N ILE A 103 -8.72 4.45 10.07
CA ILE A 103 -9.51 5.50 9.41
C ILE A 103 -9.06 5.66 7.95
N PHE A 104 -7.75 5.67 7.70
CA PHE A 104 -7.20 5.75 6.35
C PHE A 104 -7.61 4.55 5.47
N SER A 105 -7.50 3.34 6.01
CA SER A 105 -7.92 2.11 5.34
C SER A 105 -9.44 2.11 5.03
N GLY A 106 -10.25 2.61 5.97
CA GLY A 106 -11.70 2.79 5.77
C GLY A 106 -12.02 3.81 4.68
N TRP A 107 -11.29 4.94 4.64
CA TRP A 107 -11.44 5.96 3.60
C TRP A 107 -11.14 5.42 2.19
N LEU A 108 -10.05 4.67 2.03
CA LEU A 108 -9.71 4.02 0.76
C LEU A 108 -10.78 2.98 0.34
N SER A 109 -11.35 2.25 1.30
CA SER A 109 -12.41 1.27 1.05
C SER A 109 -13.70 1.95 0.60
N LEU A 110 -14.14 3.01 1.29
CA LEU A 110 -15.30 3.81 0.90
C LEU A 110 -15.12 4.45 -0.48
N GLY A 111 -13.95 5.01 -0.76
CA GLY A 111 -13.62 5.58 -2.06
C GLY A 111 -13.73 4.57 -3.20
N SER A 112 -13.30 3.33 -2.96
CA SER A 112 -13.42 2.24 -3.94
C SER A 112 -14.89 1.91 -4.26
N TYR A 113 -15.74 1.82 -3.23
CA TYR A 113 -17.18 1.60 -3.43
C TYR A 113 -17.86 2.76 -4.15
N ALA A 114 -17.47 4.01 -3.84
CA ALA A 114 -17.97 5.17 -4.57
C ALA A 114 -17.58 5.12 -6.06
N ILE A 115 -16.35 4.71 -6.39
CA ILE A 115 -15.90 4.51 -7.78
C ILE A 115 -16.76 3.44 -8.48
N TYR A 116 -17.09 2.33 -7.80
CA TYR A 116 -17.98 1.32 -8.35
C TYR A 116 -19.37 1.88 -8.70
N THR A 117 -19.98 2.61 -7.77
CA THR A 117 -21.32 3.18 -7.96
C THR A 117 -21.33 4.22 -9.07
N VAL A 118 -20.40 5.16 -9.03
CA VAL A 118 -20.28 6.25 -10.01
C VAL A 118 -19.97 5.69 -11.40
N GLY A 119 -19.00 4.78 -11.49
CA GLY A 119 -18.64 4.15 -12.76
C GLY A 119 -19.79 3.39 -13.40
N PHE A 120 -20.63 2.73 -12.59
CA PHE A 120 -21.80 2.01 -13.09
C PHE A 120 -22.89 2.96 -13.60
N ILE A 121 -23.21 4.02 -12.85
CA ILE A 121 -24.20 5.02 -13.25
C ILE A 121 -23.77 5.70 -14.55
N PHE A 122 -22.56 6.25 -14.61
CA PHE A 122 -22.08 6.92 -15.83
C PHE A 122 -21.85 5.95 -16.98
N GLY A 123 -21.36 4.74 -16.70
CA GLY A 123 -21.20 3.69 -17.70
C GLY A 123 -22.51 3.28 -18.34
N SER A 124 -23.56 3.08 -17.54
CA SER A 124 -24.90 2.75 -18.06
C SER A 124 -25.52 3.88 -18.88
N ILE A 125 -25.36 5.14 -18.46
CA ILE A 125 -25.81 6.31 -19.23
C ILE A 125 -25.09 6.38 -20.58
N LEU A 126 -23.76 6.19 -20.61
CA LEU A 126 -22.98 6.19 -21.84
C LEU A 126 -23.42 5.10 -22.82
N MET A 127 -23.76 3.91 -22.30
CA MET A 127 -24.23 2.78 -23.09
C MET A 127 -25.55 3.10 -23.82
N ILE A 128 -26.50 3.71 -23.12
CA ILE A 128 -27.85 3.99 -23.66
C ILE A 128 -27.83 5.18 -24.63
N GLN A 129 -27.06 6.22 -24.31
CA GLN A 129 -27.22 7.52 -24.93
C GLN A 129 -26.49 7.67 -26.26
N LYS A 130 -25.49 6.82 -26.53
CA LYS A 130 -24.59 7.00 -27.68
C LYS A 130 -24.69 5.96 -28.77
N ASN A 131 -25.50 4.90 -28.58
CA ASN A 131 -25.63 3.76 -29.51
C ASN A 131 -24.26 3.27 -30.04
N GLU A 132 -23.19 3.45 -29.24
CA GLU A 132 -21.87 2.93 -29.53
C GLU A 132 -21.92 1.45 -29.18
N GLU A 133 -22.23 0.61 -30.17
CA GLU A 133 -22.14 -0.86 -30.05
C GLU A 133 -20.75 -1.34 -29.60
N GLU A 134 -19.74 -0.46 -29.63
CA GLU A 134 -18.42 -0.77 -29.12
C GLU A 134 -18.33 -0.85 -27.59
N LEU A 135 -19.19 -0.15 -26.84
CA LEU A 135 -19.12 -0.12 -25.37
C LEU A 135 -20.07 -1.14 -24.74
N ASN A 136 -19.64 -2.41 -24.79
CA ASN A 136 -20.35 -3.49 -24.11
C ASN A 136 -20.27 -3.37 -22.59
N PHE A 137 -21.29 -3.90 -21.90
CA PHE A 137 -21.34 -3.98 -20.44
C PHE A 137 -20.04 -4.56 -19.81
N ILE A 138 -19.45 -5.56 -20.47
CA ILE A 138 -18.19 -6.19 -20.03
C ILE A 138 -17.04 -5.17 -20.00
N LYS A 139 -16.92 -4.32 -21.02
CA LYS A 139 -15.88 -3.28 -21.10
C LYS A 139 -16.03 -2.24 -19.99
N ILE A 140 -17.26 -1.86 -19.67
CA ILE A 140 -17.57 -0.98 -18.53
C ILE A 140 -17.13 -1.63 -17.22
N LEU A 141 -17.48 -2.91 -16.99
CA LEU A 141 -17.09 -3.64 -15.79
C LEU A 141 -15.56 -3.72 -15.63
N ILE A 142 -14.83 -3.96 -16.72
CA ILE A 142 -13.35 -4.01 -16.73
C ILE A 142 -12.78 -2.66 -16.29
N ILE A 143 -13.24 -1.55 -16.88
CA ILE A 143 -12.74 -0.22 -16.52
C ILE A 143 -12.97 0.06 -15.02
N ILE A 144 -14.19 -0.19 -14.54
CA ILE A 144 -14.55 0.10 -13.14
C ILE A 144 -13.73 -0.76 -12.17
N THR A 145 -13.58 -2.05 -12.47
CA THR A 145 -12.81 -2.97 -11.61
C THR A 145 -11.33 -2.61 -11.57
N MET A 146 -10.72 -2.23 -12.70
CA MET A 146 -9.32 -1.81 -12.76
C MET A 146 -9.06 -0.51 -12.00
N PHE A 147 -9.94 0.49 -12.13
CA PHE A 147 -9.81 1.74 -11.37
C PHE A 147 -10.01 1.54 -9.87
N ALA A 148 -10.98 0.73 -9.46
CA ALA A 148 -11.19 0.43 -8.03
C ALA A 148 -10.04 -0.39 -7.43
N GLN A 149 -9.42 -1.27 -8.21
CA GLN A 149 -8.28 -2.08 -7.75
C GLN A 149 -7.04 -1.23 -7.45
N CYS A 150 -6.88 -0.06 -8.09
CA CYS A 150 -5.79 0.86 -7.80
C CYS A 150 -5.74 1.28 -6.32
N ALA A 151 -6.90 1.59 -5.72
CA ALA A 151 -7.00 1.95 -4.31
C ALA A 151 -6.63 0.78 -3.37
N ARG A 152 -6.99 -0.46 -3.77
CA ARG A 152 -6.67 -1.68 -3.02
C ARG A 152 -5.18 -2.01 -3.07
N TYR A 153 -4.54 -1.83 -4.22
CA TYR A 153 -3.08 -2.01 -4.34
C TYR A 153 -2.31 -0.99 -3.51
N PHE A 154 -2.78 0.26 -3.46
CA PHE A 154 -2.18 1.28 -2.59
C PHE A 154 -2.26 0.92 -1.10
N ASN A 155 -3.38 0.33 -0.67
CA ASN A 155 -3.55 -0.17 0.70
C ASN A 155 -2.58 -1.32 1.04
N LEU A 156 -2.33 -2.21 0.07
CA LEU A 156 -1.45 -3.36 0.22
C LEU A 156 0.04 -2.99 0.25
N ILE A 157 0.44 -1.93 -0.46
CA ILE A 157 1.84 -1.51 -0.58
C ILE A 157 2.43 -1.04 0.77
N GLY A 158 1.63 -0.43 1.65
CA GLY A 158 2.07 0.02 2.98
C GLY A 158 2.73 -1.08 3.83
N PRO A 159 2.04 -2.19 4.14
CA PRO A 159 2.63 -3.29 4.91
C PRO A 159 3.79 -4.00 4.18
N LEU A 160 3.78 -4.04 2.84
CA LEU A 160 4.92 -4.60 2.09
C LEU A 160 6.18 -3.74 2.22
N PHE A 161 6.04 -2.41 2.17
CA PHE A 161 7.17 -1.51 2.43
C PHE A 161 7.69 -1.64 3.87
N GLN A 162 6.79 -1.86 4.84
CA GLN A 162 7.19 -2.09 6.21
C GLN A 162 8.01 -3.39 6.34
N SER A 163 7.57 -4.49 5.73
CA SER A 163 8.31 -5.76 5.73
C SER A 163 9.69 -5.64 5.06
N CYS A 164 9.80 -4.88 3.97
CA CYS A 164 11.07 -4.56 3.34
C CYS A 164 11.98 -3.71 4.26
N SER A 165 11.41 -2.75 4.99
CA SER A 165 12.14 -1.94 5.99
C SER A 165 12.65 -2.81 7.16
N GLU A 166 11.87 -3.79 7.61
CA GLU A 166 12.26 -4.74 8.65
C GLU A 166 13.41 -5.64 8.18
N ALA A 167 13.33 -6.13 6.92
CA ALA A 167 14.40 -6.90 6.29
C ALA A 167 15.73 -6.13 6.20
N GLN A 168 15.69 -4.84 5.88
CA GLN A 168 16.89 -3.99 5.87
C GLN A 168 17.50 -3.84 7.28
N GLY A 169 16.66 -3.65 8.30
CA GLY A 169 17.11 -3.59 9.70
C GLY A 169 17.78 -4.89 10.15
N ALA A 170 17.19 -6.04 9.79
CA ALA A 170 17.75 -7.35 10.07
C ALA A 170 19.09 -7.58 9.35
N ALA A 171 19.20 -7.23 8.06
CA ALA A 171 20.42 -7.38 7.28
C ALA A 171 21.61 -6.62 7.88
N ILE A 172 21.38 -5.38 8.33
CA ILE A 172 22.43 -4.56 8.96
C ILE A 172 22.99 -5.26 10.22
N SER A 173 22.14 -5.87 11.04
CA SER A 173 22.59 -6.58 12.24
C SER A 173 23.47 -7.80 11.90
N VAL A 174 23.15 -8.52 10.84
CA VAL A 174 23.91 -9.69 10.37
C VAL A 174 25.25 -9.27 9.76
N ILE A 175 25.27 -8.23 8.92
CA ILE A 175 26.50 -7.73 8.28
C ILE A 175 27.48 -7.22 9.33
N ARG A 176 27.02 -6.41 10.30
CA ARG A 176 27.88 -5.93 11.40
C ARG A 176 28.54 -7.08 12.18
N PHE A 177 27.79 -8.15 12.42
CA PHE A 177 28.33 -9.32 13.09
C PHE A 177 29.42 -10.02 12.27
N ILE A 178 29.23 -10.12 10.94
CA ILE A 178 30.26 -10.69 10.05
C ILE A 178 31.51 -9.83 10.07
N ASP A 179 31.37 -8.50 10.01
CA ASP A 179 32.51 -7.57 10.00
C ASP A 179 33.26 -7.54 11.34
N GLU A 180 32.56 -7.65 12.48
CA GLU A 180 33.18 -7.72 13.81
C GLU A 180 33.98 -9.00 14.03
N ASN A 181 33.60 -10.11 13.39
CA ASN A 181 34.25 -11.41 13.58
C ASN A 181 35.32 -11.71 12.52
N ASN A 182 35.49 -10.83 11.54
CA ASN A 182 36.48 -10.95 10.46
C ASN A 182 37.67 -9.98 10.60
N ASN A 183 37.70 -9.18 11.68
CA ASN A 183 38.81 -8.36 12.16
C ASN A 183 39.35 -8.92 13.49
#